data_AF-A0A2V2ULP0-F1
#
_entry.id   AF-A0A2V2ULP0-F1
#
_cell.length_a   1.000
_cell.length_b   1.000
_cell.length_c   1.000
_cell.angle_alpha   90.00
_cell.angle_beta   90.00
_cell.angle_gamma   90.00
#
_symmetry.space_group_name_H-M   'P 1'
#
loop_
_entity.id
_entity.type
_entity.pdbx_description
1 polymer ?
#
loop_
_entity_poly.entity_id
_entity_poly.type
_entity_poly.pdbx_seq_one_letter_code
_entity_poly.pdbx_strand_id
1 'polypeptide(L)'
;MINMTFANGLRLCGFQCGMEPRLTEASRRRPDILIVGLDTYAITDVTVTYAGRVTAYVSEESMEEADPLRAARDRLTQKRQKYRHWALANGLDFEPFVMLTNGAIHPASRRWLRRILGNQDHRLTITNAYDMIVADTLAAMLRGNVHVFNAACGRAGTG
;
A
#
# COMPACT_ATOMS: atom_id res chain seq x y z
N MET A 1 6.73 9.00 -4.33
CA MET A 1 7.35 9.05 -3.00
C MET A 1 6.92 7.86 -2.14
N ILE A 2 5.62 7.62 -1.96
CA ILE A 2 5.09 6.57 -1.07
C ILE A 2 5.62 5.14 -1.34
N ASN A 3 5.63 4.68 -2.59
CA ASN A 3 6.15 3.35 -2.94
C ASN A 3 7.65 3.21 -2.62
N MET A 4 8.42 4.27 -2.83
CA MET A 4 9.86 4.27 -2.54
C MET A 4 10.10 4.18 -1.03
N THR A 5 9.33 4.94 -0.24
CA THR A 5 9.40 4.87 1.23
C THR A 5 9.05 3.47 1.75
N PHE A 6 7.97 2.88 1.23
CA PHE A 6 7.57 1.52 1.59
C PHE A 6 8.65 0.50 1.22
N ALA A 7 9.18 0.58 0.00
CA ALA A 7 10.27 -0.29 -0.46
C ALA A 7 11.56 -0.11 0.36
N ASN A 8 11.89 1.12 0.77
CA ASN A 8 13.05 1.36 1.64
C ASN A 8 12.88 0.71 3.01
N GLY A 9 11.69 0.78 3.59
CA GLY A 9 11.41 0.10 4.86
C GLY A 9 11.57 -1.43 4.74
N LEU A 10 11.12 -2.03 3.64
CA LEU A 10 11.36 -3.44 3.35
C LEU A 10 12.86 -3.75 3.15
N ARG A 11 13.61 -2.89 2.47
CA ARG A 11 15.08 -3.05 2.31
C ARG A 11 15.81 -3.04 3.65
N LEU A 12 15.38 -2.21 4.60
CA LEU A 12 15.93 -2.20 5.96
C LEU A 12 15.65 -3.52 6.71
N CYS A 13 14.58 -4.22 6.35
CA CYS A 13 14.26 -5.57 6.82
C CYS A 13 14.96 -6.67 6.00
N GLY A 14 15.92 -6.34 5.14
CA GLY A 14 16.73 -7.31 4.40
C GLY A 14 16.12 -7.82 3.09
N PHE A 15 14.96 -7.30 2.67
CA PHE A 15 14.39 -7.65 1.37
C PHE A 15 15.14 -6.96 0.22
N GLN A 16 15.25 -7.65 -0.91
CA GLN A 16 15.59 -7.02 -2.18
C GLN A 16 14.30 -6.48 -2.81
N CYS A 17 14.20 -5.15 -2.91
CA CYS A 17 13.03 -4.51 -3.54
C CYS A 17 13.40 -3.88 -4.88
N GLY A 18 12.79 -4.38 -5.96
CA GLY A 18 12.81 -3.79 -7.29
C GLY A 18 11.66 -2.80 -7.45
N MET A 19 11.96 -1.58 -7.86
CA MET A 19 10.96 -0.56 -8.20
C MET A 19 10.98 -0.40 -9.72
N GLU A 20 9.83 -0.48 -10.40
CA GLU A 20 9.85 -0.25 -11.85
C GLU A 20 10.09 1.24 -12.16
N PRO A 21 11.08 1.58 -13.02
CA PRO A 21 11.16 2.92 -13.59
C PRO A 21 9.96 3.10 -14.50
N ARG A 22 9.07 4.03 -14.14
CA ARG A 22 7.97 4.50 -14.98
C ARG A 22 8.55 5.08 -16.26
N LEU A 23 8.86 4.31 -17.31
CA LEU A 23 9.21 4.83 -18.66
C LEU A 23 9.40 3.75 -19.75
N THR A 24 8.75 2.59 -19.68
CA THR A 24 8.62 1.72 -20.86
C THR A 24 7.19 1.24 -21.06
N GLU A 25 6.60 1.59 -22.21
CA GLU A 25 5.23 1.26 -22.62
C GLU A 25 4.91 -0.25 -22.67
N ALA A 26 5.93 -1.11 -22.55
CA ALA A 26 5.82 -2.55 -22.71
C ALA A 26 4.94 -3.27 -21.65
N SER A 27 4.57 -2.62 -20.54
CA SER A 27 3.72 -3.27 -19.54
C SER A 27 2.85 -2.31 -18.74
N ARG A 28 1.63 -2.04 -19.24
CA ARG A 28 0.51 -1.47 -18.45
C ARG A 28 0.00 -2.41 -17.32
N ARG A 29 0.66 -3.55 -17.09
CA ARG A 29 0.15 -4.69 -16.31
C ARG A 29 0.98 -5.05 -15.07
N ARG A 30 2.00 -4.28 -14.70
CA ARG A 30 2.86 -4.61 -13.56
C ARG A 30 2.56 -3.75 -12.31
N PRO A 31 2.55 -4.34 -11.11
CA PRO A 31 2.57 -3.61 -9.85
C PRO A 31 3.91 -2.91 -9.62
N ASP A 32 3.89 -1.87 -8.78
CA ASP A 32 5.01 -0.92 -8.67
C ASP A 32 6.24 -1.45 -7.91
N ILE A 33 6.08 -2.51 -7.10
CA ILE A 33 7.14 -3.03 -6.22
C ILE A 33 7.24 -4.55 -6.36
N LEU A 34 8.42 -5.03 -6.75
CA LEU A 34 8.84 -6.43 -6.63
C LEU A 34 9.61 -6.61 -5.31
N ILE A 35 9.28 -7.64 -4.55
CA ILE A 35 9.86 -7.96 -3.24
C ILE A 35 10.40 -9.39 -3.30
N VAL A 36 11.71 -9.52 -3.06
CA VAL A 36 12.41 -10.80 -2.99
C VAL A 36 13.08 -10.93 -1.62
N GLY A 37 12.85 -12.03 -0.95
CA GLY A 37 13.45 -12.41 0.34
C GLY A 37 13.65 -13.93 0.40
N LEU A 38 14.02 -14.46 1.57
CA LEU A 38 14.31 -15.88 1.75
C LEU A 38 13.15 -16.78 1.31
N ASP A 39 11.97 -16.58 1.91
CA ASP A 39 10.73 -17.30 1.56
C ASP A 39 9.65 -16.34 1.04
N THR A 40 10.06 -15.31 0.29
CA THR A 40 9.13 -14.32 -0.28
C THR A 40 9.51 -13.98 -1.71
N TYR A 41 8.61 -14.30 -2.64
CA TYR A 41 8.62 -13.80 -4.01
C TYR A 41 7.26 -13.17 -4.29
N ALA A 42 7.19 -11.84 -4.12
CA ALA A 42 5.92 -11.13 -4.13
C ALA A 42 6.00 -9.83 -4.91
N ILE A 43 4.86 -9.41 -5.43
CA ILE A 43 4.65 -8.10 -6.00
C ILE A 43 3.56 -7.37 -5.22
N THR A 44 3.72 -6.06 -5.05
CA THR A 44 2.72 -5.24 -4.38
C THR A 44 2.61 -3.86 -5.03
N ASP A 45 1.54 -3.19 -4.68
CA ASP A 45 1.20 -1.84 -5.09
C ASP A 45 0.67 -1.12 -3.86
N VAL A 46 1.33 -0.03 -3.48
CA VAL A 46 0.88 0.80 -2.36
C VAL A 46 -0.14 1.81 -2.89
N THR A 47 -1.37 1.68 -2.42
CA THR A 47 -2.49 2.52 -2.85
C THR A 47 -3.08 3.23 -1.63
N VAL A 48 -3.40 4.50 -1.81
CA VAL A 48 -4.16 5.31 -0.84
C VAL A 48 -5.56 5.59 -1.41
N THR A 49 -6.60 5.45 -0.59
CA THR A 49 -7.98 5.83 -0.94
C THR A 49 -8.66 6.59 0.20
N TYR A 50 -9.84 7.17 -0.05
CA TYR A 50 -10.60 7.90 0.97
C TYR A 50 -11.36 6.95 1.90
N ALA A 51 -11.62 7.35 3.14
CA ALA A 51 -12.52 6.63 4.02
C ALA A 51 -13.97 6.69 3.49
N GLY A 52 -14.74 5.61 3.64
CA GLY A 52 -16.16 5.59 3.30
C GLY A 52 -16.91 6.72 4.02
N ARG A 53 -17.92 7.32 3.36
CA ARG A 53 -18.79 8.30 4.01
C ARG A 53 -19.69 7.57 5.01
N VAL A 54 -19.49 7.81 6.29
CA VAL A 54 -20.44 7.41 7.34
C VAL A 54 -21.48 8.53 7.44
N THR A 55 -22.65 8.35 6.83
CA THR A 55 -23.79 9.25 7.09
C THR A 55 -24.37 8.89 8.46
N ALA A 56 -24.79 9.88 9.27
CA ALA A 56 -25.23 9.65 10.65
C ALA A 56 -26.67 9.09 10.78
N TYR A 57 -27.40 8.94 9.67
CA TYR A 57 -28.79 8.47 9.64
C TYR A 57 -28.84 7.20 8.79
N VAL A 58 -28.77 6.05 9.44
CA VAL A 58 -28.62 4.75 8.77
C VAL A 58 -29.50 3.78 9.57
N SER A 59 -30.58 3.27 8.96
CA SER A 59 -31.43 2.21 9.52
C SER A 59 -30.62 0.92 9.73
N GLU A 60 -31.11 -0.03 10.54
CA GLU A 60 -30.36 -1.28 10.84
C GLU A 60 -29.93 -2.07 9.58
N GLU A 61 -30.65 -1.97 8.46
CA GLU A 61 -30.27 -2.58 7.16
C GLU A 61 -29.06 -1.92 6.47
N SER A 62 -28.60 -0.77 6.94
CA SER A 62 -27.61 0.08 6.25
C SER A 62 -26.24 0.15 6.97
N MET A 63 -26.01 -0.69 7.98
CA MET A 63 -24.69 -0.81 8.62
C MET A 63 -23.55 -1.19 7.65
N GLU A 64 -23.84 -1.93 6.56
CA GLU A 64 -22.86 -2.18 5.50
C GLU A 64 -22.52 -0.91 4.68
N GLU A 65 -23.47 0.02 4.55
CA GLU A 65 -23.25 1.31 3.87
C GLU A 65 -22.38 2.25 4.70
N ALA A 66 -22.41 2.10 6.03
CA ALA A 66 -21.59 2.84 6.97
C ALA A 66 -20.18 2.25 7.19
N ASP A 67 -19.73 1.27 6.38
CA ASP A 67 -18.37 0.71 6.52
C ASP A 67 -17.29 1.72 6.12
N PRO A 68 -16.47 2.24 7.07
CA PRO A 68 -15.42 3.20 6.77
C PRO A 68 -14.33 2.61 5.86
N LEU A 69 -14.21 1.28 5.76
CA LEU A 69 -13.25 0.57 4.92
C LEU A 69 -13.81 0.17 3.54
N ARG A 70 -15.07 0.48 3.20
CA ARG A 70 -15.70 0.08 1.92
C ARG A 70 -14.85 0.45 0.72
N ALA A 71 -14.41 1.70 0.64
CA ALA A 71 -13.55 2.18 -0.45
C ALA A 71 -12.19 1.45 -0.50
N ALA A 72 -11.62 1.06 0.64
CA ALA A 72 -10.40 0.26 0.68
C ALA A 72 -10.63 -1.19 0.21
N ARG A 73 -11.78 -1.78 0.57
CA ARG A 73 -12.20 -3.13 0.15
C ARG A 73 -12.43 -3.20 -1.35
N ASP A 74 -13.15 -2.23 -1.90
CA ASP A 74 -13.40 -2.13 -3.34
C ASP A 74 -12.08 -1.98 -4.10
N ARG A 75 -11.21 -1.11 -3.60
CA ARG A 75 -9.90 -0.86 -4.21
C ARG A 75 -9.01 -2.09 -4.18
N LEU A 76 -8.98 -2.81 -3.07
CA LEU A 76 -8.26 -4.07 -2.92
C LEU A 76 -8.79 -5.13 -3.90
N THR A 77 -10.12 -5.25 -4.03
CA THR A 77 -10.77 -6.18 -4.97
C THR A 77 -10.41 -5.86 -6.42
N GLN A 78 -10.53 -4.59 -6.82
CA GLN A 78 -10.16 -4.13 -8.17
C GLN A 78 -8.69 -4.45 -8.51
N LYS A 79 -7.76 -4.15 -7.59
CA LYS A 79 -6.33 -4.41 -7.79
C LYS A 79 -6.04 -5.91 -7.87
N ARG A 80 -6.66 -6.73 -7.01
CA ARG A 80 -6.54 -8.21 -7.07
C ARG A 80 -7.05 -8.76 -8.39
N GLN A 81 -8.22 -8.35 -8.85
CA GLN A 81 -8.77 -8.77 -10.15
C GLN A 81 -7.83 -8.41 -11.30
N LYS A 82 -7.19 -7.23 -11.23
CA LYS A 82 -6.28 -6.77 -12.28
C LYS A 82 -4.95 -7.53 -12.35
N TYR A 83 -4.34 -7.88 -11.22
CA TYR A 83 -2.94 -8.32 -11.20
C TYR A 83 -2.71 -9.74 -10.69
N ARG A 84 -3.64 -10.32 -9.91
CA ARG A 84 -3.40 -11.59 -9.23
C ARG A 84 -3.19 -12.76 -10.19
N HIS A 85 -3.96 -12.82 -11.27
CA HIS A 85 -3.81 -13.89 -12.27
C HIS A 85 -2.42 -13.86 -12.93
N TRP A 86 -1.95 -12.66 -13.30
CA TRP A 86 -0.61 -12.48 -13.86
C TRP A 86 0.48 -12.85 -12.84
N ALA A 87 0.35 -12.42 -11.59
CA ALA A 87 1.32 -12.73 -10.53
C ALA A 87 1.48 -14.25 -10.37
N LEU A 88 0.38 -14.97 -10.19
CA LEU A 88 0.37 -16.42 -10.01
C LEU A 88 0.96 -17.16 -11.21
N ALA A 89 0.67 -16.71 -12.44
CA ALA A 89 1.24 -17.28 -13.65
C ALA A 89 2.77 -17.12 -13.75
N ASN A 90 3.35 -16.17 -13.01
CA ASN A 90 4.80 -15.94 -12.93
C ASN A 90 5.42 -16.47 -11.62
N GLY A 91 4.68 -17.28 -10.84
CA GLY A 91 5.15 -17.81 -9.56
C GLY A 91 5.32 -16.75 -8.46
N LEU A 92 4.62 -15.61 -8.60
CA LEU A 92 4.65 -14.50 -7.65
C LEU A 92 3.38 -14.48 -6.80
N ASP A 93 3.52 -14.15 -5.52
CA ASP A 93 2.40 -13.72 -4.69
C ASP A 93 2.01 -12.26 -5.01
N PHE A 94 0.72 -11.92 -4.88
CA PHE A 94 0.26 -10.55 -5.06
C PHE A 94 -0.81 -10.17 -4.04
N GLU A 95 -0.52 -9.08 -3.33
CA GLU A 95 -1.47 -8.38 -2.48
C GLU A 95 -1.24 -6.87 -2.58
N PRO A 96 -2.25 -6.05 -2.92
CA PRO A 96 -2.14 -4.60 -2.82
C PRO A 96 -2.04 -4.16 -1.34
N PHE A 97 -1.17 -3.20 -1.08
CA PHE A 97 -1.10 -2.54 0.22
C PHE A 97 -2.01 -1.31 0.22
N VAL A 98 -3.21 -1.45 0.78
CA VAL A 98 -4.25 -0.42 0.74
C VAL A 98 -4.34 0.32 2.06
N MET A 99 -4.17 1.63 1.99
CA MET A 99 -4.33 2.55 3.11
C MET A 99 -5.44 3.57 2.83
N LEU A 100 -5.99 4.12 3.91
CA LEU A 100 -6.90 5.25 3.87
C LEU A 100 -6.15 6.57 4.07
N THR A 101 -6.72 7.67 3.59
CA THR A 101 -6.19 9.03 3.75
C THR A 101 -6.07 9.47 5.21
N ASN A 102 -6.84 8.87 6.12
CA ASN A 102 -6.74 9.08 7.57
C ASN A 102 -5.69 8.17 8.25
N GLY A 103 -4.96 7.36 7.48
CA GLY A 103 -3.91 6.46 7.94
C GLY A 103 -4.36 5.06 8.36
N ALA A 104 -5.66 4.75 8.34
CA ALA A 104 -6.13 3.39 8.56
C ALA A 104 -5.63 2.45 7.44
N ILE A 105 -5.27 1.21 7.79
CA ILE A 105 -4.76 0.22 6.83
C ILE A 105 -5.74 -0.92 6.73
N HIS A 106 -6.02 -1.37 5.50
CA HIS A 106 -6.93 -2.48 5.28
C HIS A 106 -6.41 -3.76 5.95
N PRO A 107 -7.26 -4.55 6.67
CA PRO A 107 -6.82 -5.73 7.41
C PRO A 107 -6.06 -6.77 6.58
N ALA A 108 -6.42 -6.97 5.31
CA ALA A 108 -5.70 -7.88 4.42
C ALA A 108 -4.25 -7.40 4.17
N SER A 109 -4.05 -6.10 3.92
CA SER A 109 -2.73 -5.52 3.74
C SER A 109 -1.89 -5.60 5.03
N ARG A 110 -2.53 -5.43 6.21
CA ARG A 110 -1.86 -5.65 7.51
C ARG A 110 -1.37 -7.09 7.68
N ARG A 111 -2.26 -8.07 7.44
CA ARG A 111 -1.94 -9.49 7.57
C ARG A 111 -0.85 -9.90 6.58
N TRP A 112 -0.95 -9.43 5.34
CA TRP A 112 0.03 -9.72 4.31
C TRP A 112 1.42 -9.19 4.66
N LEU A 113 1.53 -7.92 5.07
CA LEU A 113 2.83 -7.33 5.43
C LEU A 113 3.46 -8.07 6.62
N ARG A 114 2.69 -8.35 7.67
CA ARG A 114 3.18 -9.14 8.82
C ARG A 114 3.65 -10.53 8.43
N ARG A 115 2.93 -11.19 7.51
CA ARG A 115 3.33 -12.51 7.00
C ARG A 115 4.66 -12.45 6.25
N ILE A 116 4.83 -11.53 5.29
CA ILE A 116 6.09 -11.47 4.54
C ILE A 116 7.26 -11.11 5.46
N LEU A 117 7.07 -10.20 6.42
CA LEU A 117 8.09 -9.87 7.43
C LEU A 117 8.47 -11.10 8.26
N GLY A 118 7.51 -11.94 8.62
CA GLY A 118 7.78 -13.21 9.31
C GLY A 118 8.54 -14.25 8.49
N ASN A 119 8.56 -14.12 7.16
CA ASN A 119 9.28 -15.02 6.25
C ASN A 119 10.74 -14.59 6.01
N GLN A 120 11.20 -13.52 6.67
CA GLN A 120 12.54 -12.96 6.46
C GLN A 120 13.31 -12.96 7.77
N ASP A 121 14.58 -13.32 7.70
CA ASP A 121 15.49 -13.19 8.82
C ASP A 121 15.96 -11.73 8.91
N HIS A 122 15.46 -11.00 9.90
CA HIS A 122 15.83 -9.62 10.17
C HIS A 122 15.88 -9.34 11.66
N ARG A 123 16.71 -8.36 12.06
CA ARG A 123 17.00 -8.06 13.48
C ARG A 123 15.82 -7.48 14.27
N LEU A 124 14.76 -7.04 13.59
CA LEU A 124 13.57 -6.47 14.21
C LEU A 124 12.54 -7.55 14.54
N THR A 125 11.72 -7.32 15.56
CA THR A 125 10.48 -8.09 15.71
C THR A 125 9.53 -7.75 14.55
N ILE A 126 8.63 -8.66 14.18
CA ILE A 126 7.63 -8.42 13.12
C ILE A 126 6.82 -7.14 13.42
N THR A 127 6.47 -6.90 14.68
CA THR A 127 5.75 -5.70 15.11
C THR A 127 6.57 -4.44 14.86
N ASN A 128 7.84 -4.39 15.30
CA ASN A 128 8.68 -3.20 15.14
C ASN A 128 8.96 -2.92 13.66
N ALA A 129 9.23 -3.96 12.86
CA ALA A 129 9.41 -3.83 11.42
C ALA A 129 8.13 -3.29 10.75
N TYR A 130 6.97 -3.86 11.10
CA TYR A 130 5.68 -3.41 10.58
C TYR A 130 5.40 -1.95 10.93
N ASP A 131 5.54 -1.57 12.20
CA ASP A 131 5.24 -0.22 12.68
C ASP A 131 6.19 0.82 12.06
N MET A 132 7.48 0.50 11.92
CA MET A 132 8.46 1.35 11.24
C MET A 132 8.07 1.59 9.78
N ILE A 133 7.83 0.53 9.01
CA ILE A 133 7.47 0.64 7.58
C ILE A 133 6.18 1.46 7.41
N VAL A 134 5.18 1.19 8.24
CA VAL A 134 3.89 1.88 8.20
C VAL A 134 4.04 3.34 8.57
N ALA A 135 4.76 3.67 9.65
CA ALA A 135 4.94 5.04 10.11
C ALA A 135 5.63 5.90 9.04
N ASP A 136 6.71 5.40 8.43
CA ASP A 136 7.42 6.12 7.39
C ASP A 136 6.56 6.33 6.13
N THR A 137 5.83 5.29 5.74
CA THR A 137 4.92 5.34 4.58
C THR A 137 3.79 6.34 4.80
N LEU A 138 3.21 6.37 6.00
CA LEU A 138 2.19 7.34 6.40
C LEU A 138 2.73 8.76 6.45
N ALA A 139 3.92 8.97 7.02
CA ALA A 139 4.57 10.28 7.03
C ALA A 139 4.84 10.79 5.61
N ALA A 140 5.27 9.91 4.70
CA ALA A 140 5.45 10.25 3.29
C ALA A 140 4.12 10.62 2.60
N MET A 141 3.03 9.92 2.90
CA MET A 141 1.69 10.26 2.41
C MET A 141 1.25 11.65 2.89
N LEU A 142 1.37 11.92 4.18
CA LEU A 142 0.96 13.20 4.78
C LEU A 142 1.78 14.38 4.23
N ARG A 143 3.09 14.22 4.08
CA ARG A 143 3.95 15.22 3.39
C ARG A 143 3.48 15.45 1.95
N GLY A 144 3.16 14.36 1.23
CA GLY A 144 2.57 14.45 -0.11
C GLY A 144 1.28 15.28 -0.16
N ASN A 145 0.39 15.10 0.80
CA ASN A 145 -0.87 15.86 0.88
C ASN A 145 -0.61 17.36 1.06
N VAL A 146 0.38 17.75 1.86
CA VAL A 146 0.79 19.16 2.03
C VAL A 146 1.27 19.74 0.71
N HIS A 147 2.09 19.01 -0.06
CA HIS A 147 2.53 19.47 -1.39
C HIS A 147 1.38 19.68 -2.36
N VAL A 148 0.42 18.74 -2.40
CA VAL A 148 -0.78 18.84 -3.25
C VAL A 148 -1.63 20.05 -2.84
N PHE A 149 -1.83 20.25 -1.54
CA PHE A 149 -2.57 21.39 -1.02
C PHE A 149 -1.91 22.73 -1.39
N ASN A 150 -0.60 22.85 -1.16
CA ASN A 150 0.15 24.06 -1.49
C ASN A 150 0.10 24.34 -3.00
N ALA A 151 0.21 23.33 -3.85
CA ALA A 151 0.07 23.47 -5.29
C ALA A 151 -1.34 23.95 -5.68
N ALA A 152 -2.39 23.37 -5.09
CA ALA A 152 -3.78 23.78 -5.34
C ALA A 152 -4.06 25.22 -4.89
N CYS A 153 -3.42 25.69 -3.81
CA CYS A 153 -3.50 27.07 -3.35
C CYS A 153 -2.62 28.06 -4.14
N GLY A 154 -1.97 27.63 -5.22
CA GLY A 154 -1.06 28.48 -5.99
C GLY A 154 0.23 28.87 -5.25
N ARG A 155 0.56 28.17 -4.16
CA ARG A 155 1.77 28.39 -3.34
C ARG A 155 2.98 27.56 -3.81
N ALA A 156 2.89 26.92 -4.96
CA ALA A 156 4.00 26.18 -5.56
C ALA A 156 4.91 27.16 -6.33
N GLY A 157 5.83 27.80 -5.61
CA GLY A 157 6.83 28.68 -6.21
C GLY A 157 7.90 29.12 -5.20
N THR A 158 9.15 28.91 -5.59
CA THR A 158 10.44 29.20 -4.93
C THR A 158 10.84 28.33 -3.73
N GLY A 159 11.47 27.19 -4.02
CA GLY A 159 12.20 26.36 -3.07
C GLY A 159 13.02 25.32 -3.81
#